data_AF-S0DF49-F1
#
_entry.id   AF-S0DF49-F1
#
_cell.length_a   1.000
_cell.length_b   1.000
_cell.length_c   1.000
_cell.angle_alpha   90.00
_cell.angle_beta   90.00
_cell.angle_gamma   90.00
#
_symmetry.space_group_name_H-M   'P 1'
#
loop_
_entity.id
_entity.type
_entity.pdbx_description
1 polymer ?
#
loop_
_entity_poly.entity_id
_entity_poly.type
_entity_poly.pdbx_seq_one_letter_code
_entity_poly.pdbx_strand_id
1 'polypeptide(L)'
;FTRHVPEDFNTLLTWSRPLKLRGYQKWDAFCEAVGNIMANTLLPPDSKGVMVALRPAPGLRVEQALTLCKPNRMGDIVTIGNNRLVLFLSFCRVNDLDTALNHIFPLPTGDIFSNRMIWFEDKQISAEILLMRGLSPDNWNTPLPITIGKNEALNVKHDGRQWRRIPEPWRLSTDGEPRS
;
A
#
# COMPACT_ATOMS: atom_id res chain seq x y z
N PHE A 1 -40.63 4.83 -10.96
CA PHE A 1 -39.21 4.93 -10.55
C PHE A 1 -38.97 6.24 -9.83
N THR A 2 -39.28 6.29 -8.53
CA THR A 2 -39.00 7.44 -7.65
C THR A 2 -37.61 7.24 -7.06
N ARG A 3 -36.57 7.75 -7.73
CA ARG A 3 -35.23 7.81 -7.13
C ARG A 3 -35.24 8.92 -6.09
N HIS A 4 -35.02 8.56 -4.83
CA HIS A 4 -34.74 9.50 -3.76
C HIS A 4 -33.41 10.18 -4.08
N VAL A 5 -33.47 11.47 -4.42
CA VAL A 5 -32.27 12.31 -4.59
C VAL A 5 -31.90 12.81 -3.20
N PRO A 6 -30.70 12.53 -2.67
CA PRO A 6 -30.24 13.10 -1.41
C PRO A 6 -30.22 14.63 -1.50
N GLU A 7 -30.68 15.33 -0.46
CA GLU A 7 -30.77 16.81 -0.44
C GLU A 7 -29.39 17.50 -0.43
N ASP A 8 -28.31 16.76 -0.13
CA ASP A 8 -26.95 17.28 -0.14
C ASP A 8 -26.29 17.12 -1.51
N PHE A 9 -26.29 18.21 -2.30
CA PHE A 9 -25.55 18.29 -3.57
C PHE A 9 -24.05 17.97 -3.41
N ASN A 10 -23.48 18.25 -2.23
CA ASN A 10 -22.08 17.92 -1.91
C ASN A 10 -21.84 16.40 -1.79
N THR A 11 -22.79 15.61 -1.29
CA THR A 11 -22.66 14.13 -1.29
C THR A 11 -22.66 13.57 -2.72
N LEU A 12 -23.52 14.11 -3.60
CA LEU A 12 -23.56 13.73 -5.02
C LEU A 12 -22.27 14.13 -5.76
N LEU A 13 -21.72 15.30 -5.44
CA LEU A 13 -20.46 15.79 -6.03
C LEU A 13 -19.22 15.03 -5.50
N THR A 14 -19.33 14.39 -4.35
CA THR A 14 -18.27 13.53 -3.80
C THR A 14 -18.25 12.18 -4.50
N TRP A 15 -19.42 11.66 -4.91
CA TRP A 15 -19.54 10.42 -5.67
C TRP A 15 -19.13 10.54 -7.14
N SER A 16 -19.16 11.73 -7.73
CA SER A 16 -18.72 11.94 -9.12
C SER A 16 -17.21 12.10 -9.28
N ARG A 17 -16.46 12.19 -8.17
CA ARG A 17 -15.01 12.45 -8.21
C ARG A 17 -14.22 11.13 -8.21
N PRO A 18 -13.24 10.98 -9.11
CA PRO A 18 -12.32 9.85 -9.06
C PRO A 18 -11.62 9.82 -7.69
N LEU A 19 -11.36 8.62 -7.18
CA LEU A 19 -10.74 8.40 -5.87
C LEU A 19 -9.50 9.29 -5.73
N LYS A 20 -9.57 10.29 -4.85
CA LYS A 20 -8.47 11.25 -4.60
C LYS A 20 -7.41 10.72 -3.63
N LEU A 21 -7.58 9.48 -3.18
CA LEU A 21 -6.65 8.81 -2.28
C LEU A 21 -5.51 8.17 -3.08
N ARG A 22 -4.37 7.98 -2.42
CA ARG A 22 -3.20 7.29 -2.97
C ARG A 22 -2.43 6.63 -1.84
N GLY A 23 -1.91 5.43 -2.09
CA GLY A 23 -1.03 4.74 -1.15
C GLY A 23 -1.78 4.27 0.08
N TYR A 24 -1.05 4.16 1.20
CA TYR A 24 -1.56 3.53 2.41
C TYR A 24 -2.78 4.25 2.99
N GLN A 25 -3.85 3.49 3.21
CA GLN A 25 -5.05 3.89 3.93
C GLN A 25 -5.24 2.97 5.14
N LYS A 26 -5.79 3.52 6.23
CA LYS A 26 -6.27 2.70 7.35
C LYS A 26 -7.34 1.72 6.86
N TRP A 27 -7.50 0.60 7.57
CA TRP A 27 -8.37 -0.49 7.18
C TRP A 27 -9.83 -0.04 6.91
N ASP A 28 -10.37 0.74 7.84
CA ASP A 28 -11.70 1.36 7.75
C ASP A 28 -11.83 2.28 6.53
N ALA A 29 -10.90 3.21 6.36
CA ALA A 29 -10.88 4.17 5.27
C ALA A 29 -10.73 3.47 3.90
N PHE A 30 -9.94 2.40 3.82
CA PHE A 30 -9.82 1.57 2.62
C PHE A 30 -11.16 0.91 2.29
N CYS A 31 -11.79 0.26 3.27
CA CYS A 31 -13.07 -0.42 3.08
C CYS A 31 -14.19 0.55 2.69
N GLU A 32 -14.19 1.75 3.26
CA GLU A 32 -15.13 2.81 2.91
C GLU A 32 -14.89 3.30 1.47
N ALA A 33 -13.65 3.64 1.13
CA ALA A 33 -13.28 4.15 -0.18
C ALA A 33 -13.63 3.17 -1.31
N VAL A 34 -13.23 1.90 -1.19
CA VAL A 34 -13.54 0.89 -2.21
C VAL A 34 -15.04 0.62 -2.28
N GLY A 35 -15.72 0.56 -1.13
CA GLY A 35 -17.18 0.39 -1.09
C GLY A 35 -17.93 1.52 -1.81
N ASN A 36 -17.49 2.78 -1.63
CA ASN A 36 -18.06 3.94 -2.32
C ASN A 36 -17.84 3.88 -3.84
N ILE A 37 -16.67 3.40 -4.28
CA ILE A 37 -16.40 3.21 -5.72
C ILE A 37 -17.34 2.14 -6.29
N MET A 38 -17.49 1.00 -5.60
CA MET A 38 -18.36 -0.08 -6.06
C MET A 38 -19.82 0.36 -6.16
N ALA A 39 -20.30 1.17 -5.22
CA ALA A 39 -21.65 1.73 -5.21
C ALA A 39 -21.90 2.80 -6.29
N ASN A 40 -20.84 3.32 -6.92
CA ASN A 40 -20.97 4.36 -7.93
C ASN A 40 -21.55 3.81 -9.25
N THR A 41 -22.77 4.23 -9.58
CA THR A 41 -23.49 3.81 -10.81
C THR A 41 -23.13 4.64 -12.04
N LEU A 42 -22.31 5.69 -11.90
CA LEU A 42 -21.87 6.52 -13.03
C LEU A 42 -20.70 5.89 -13.79
N LEU A 43 -19.98 4.96 -13.15
CA LEU A 43 -18.90 4.21 -13.77
C LEU A 43 -19.47 2.97 -14.49
N PRO A 44 -18.91 2.58 -15.65
CA PRO A 44 -19.32 1.36 -16.31
C PRO A 44 -19.15 0.14 -15.39
N PRO A 45 -20.02 -0.88 -15.51
CA PRO A 45 -19.89 -2.13 -14.75
C PRO A 45 -18.55 -2.80 -15.02
N ASP A 46 -17.93 -3.36 -13.98
CA ASP A 46 -16.70 -4.16 -14.02
C ASP A 46 -15.49 -3.43 -14.64
N SER A 47 -15.54 -2.10 -14.72
CA SER A 47 -14.44 -1.26 -15.21
C SER A 47 -13.85 -0.37 -14.13
N LYS A 48 -14.24 -0.58 -12.86
CA LYS A 48 -13.86 0.28 -11.73
C LYS A 48 -12.43 0.02 -11.26
N GLY A 49 -11.94 -1.21 -11.40
CA GLY A 49 -10.57 -1.56 -11.06
C GLY A 49 -10.43 -3.02 -10.65
N VAL A 50 -9.23 -3.37 -10.19
CA VAL A 50 -8.90 -4.70 -9.67
C VAL A 50 -8.52 -4.58 -8.20
N MET A 51 -9.06 -5.47 -7.37
CA MET A 51 -8.62 -5.66 -6.00
C MET A 51 -7.75 -6.91 -5.91
N VAL A 52 -6.63 -6.83 -5.19
CA VAL A 52 -5.73 -7.95 -4.97
C VAL A 52 -5.29 -8.02 -3.51
N ALA A 53 -5.38 -9.19 -2.90
CA ALA A 53 -4.84 -9.48 -1.58
C ALA A 53 -3.58 -10.34 -1.73
N LEU A 54 -2.45 -9.83 -1.24
CA LEU A 54 -1.13 -10.43 -1.33
C LEU A 54 -0.69 -10.91 0.05
N ARG A 55 -0.31 -12.19 0.16
CA ARG A 55 0.26 -12.76 1.38
C ARG A 55 1.79 -12.72 1.28
N PRO A 56 2.50 -12.06 2.20
CA PRO A 56 3.96 -12.05 2.22
C PRO A 56 4.56 -13.46 2.22
N ALA A 57 5.77 -13.60 1.67
CA ALA A 57 6.54 -14.82 1.79
C ALA A 57 6.88 -15.14 3.26
N PRO A 58 7.04 -16.42 3.65
CA PRO A 58 7.47 -16.78 4.99
C PRO A 58 8.76 -16.03 5.38
N GLY A 59 8.78 -15.46 6.59
CA GLY A 59 9.91 -14.66 7.08
C GLY A 59 9.83 -13.16 6.76
N LEU A 60 8.92 -12.74 5.86
CA LEU A 60 8.64 -11.32 5.58
C LEU A 60 7.36 -10.89 6.29
N ARG A 61 7.43 -9.81 7.08
CA ARG A 61 6.25 -9.23 7.72
C ARG A 61 5.45 -8.39 6.74
N VAL A 62 4.13 -8.30 6.93
CA VAL A 62 3.24 -7.52 6.04
C VAL A 62 3.58 -6.04 6.07
N GLU A 63 4.02 -5.52 7.21
CA GLU A 63 4.41 -4.13 7.37
C GLU A 63 5.72 -3.83 6.61
N GLN A 64 6.63 -4.81 6.48
CA GLN A 64 7.83 -4.68 5.64
C GLN A 64 7.46 -4.71 4.16
N ALA A 65 6.58 -5.63 3.75
CA ALA A 65 6.07 -5.67 2.38
C ALA A 65 5.39 -4.34 1.99
N LEU A 66 4.69 -3.69 2.92
CA LEU A 66 4.10 -2.36 2.70
C LEU A 66 5.16 -1.29 2.41
N THR A 67 6.35 -1.33 3.03
CA THR A 67 7.42 -0.35 2.73
C THR A 67 7.95 -0.46 1.29
N LEU A 68 7.80 -1.64 0.67
CA LEU A 68 8.14 -1.88 -0.73
C LEU A 68 7.02 -1.45 -1.68
N CYS A 69 5.80 -1.24 -1.19
CA CYS A 69 4.63 -0.90 -2.00
C CYS A 69 4.60 0.62 -2.29
N LYS A 70 4.90 1.02 -3.53
CA LYS A 70 4.96 2.44 -3.94
C LYS A 70 4.02 2.74 -5.12
N PRO A 71 2.70 2.77 -4.90
CA PRO A 71 1.77 3.17 -5.94
C PRO A 71 1.96 4.65 -6.29
N ASN A 72 2.30 4.93 -7.54
CA ASN A 72 2.57 6.30 -8.02
C ASN A 72 1.31 7.04 -8.45
N ARG A 73 0.28 6.30 -8.88
CA ARG A 73 -0.94 6.83 -9.49
C ARG A 73 -2.03 7.12 -8.46
N MET A 74 -2.76 8.22 -8.66
CA MET A 74 -3.96 8.52 -7.85
C MET A 74 -5.06 7.49 -8.12
N GLY A 75 -5.75 7.09 -7.06
CA GLY A 75 -6.76 6.03 -7.10
C GLY A 75 -6.21 4.63 -6.81
N ASP A 76 -4.88 4.48 -6.73
CA ASP A 76 -4.27 3.23 -6.29
C ASP A 76 -4.00 3.33 -4.79
N ILE A 77 -4.73 2.54 -4.01
CA ILE A 77 -4.69 2.54 -2.55
C ILE A 77 -4.34 1.17 -2.02
N VAL A 78 -3.72 1.14 -0.85
CA VAL A 78 -3.28 -0.09 -0.18
C VAL A 78 -3.66 -0.05 1.29
N THR A 79 -4.01 -1.19 1.86
CA THR A 79 -4.10 -1.38 3.30
C THR A 79 -3.42 -2.68 3.71
N ILE A 80 -3.20 -2.86 5.00
CA ILE A 80 -2.65 -4.10 5.56
C ILE A 80 -3.53 -4.57 6.72
N GLY A 81 -3.72 -5.88 6.81
CA GLY A 81 -4.52 -6.49 7.87
C GLY A 81 -4.62 -7.99 7.66
N ASN A 82 -4.83 -8.73 8.76
CA ASN A 82 -4.89 -10.19 8.76
C ASN A 82 -3.68 -10.82 8.03
N ASN A 83 -2.49 -10.25 8.25
CA ASN A 83 -1.22 -10.67 7.63
C ASN A 83 -1.27 -10.69 6.08
N ARG A 84 -2.04 -9.78 5.48
CA ARG A 84 -2.14 -9.58 4.03
C ARG A 84 -2.03 -8.11 3.68
N LEU A 85 -1.43 -7.84 2.54
CA LEU A 85 -1.41 -6.53 1.90
C LEU A 85 -2.51 -6.50 0.85
N VAL A 86 -3.48 -5.61 0.99
CA VAL A 86 -4.64 -5.51 0.09
C VAL A 86 -4.51 -4.24 -0.73
N LEU A 87 -4.47 -4.36 -2.05
CA LEU A 87 -4.39 -3.28 -3.02
C LEU A 87 -5.69 -3.17 -3.79
N PHE A 88 -6.12 -1.94 -4.05
CA PHE A 88 -7.13 -1.64 -5.07
C PHE A 88 -6.49 -0.72 -6.12
N LEU A 89 -6.53 -1.16 -7.37
CA LEU A 89 -5.95 -0.46 -8.52
C LEU A 89 -7.06 0.07 -9.41
N SER A 90 -7.28 1.38 -9.36
CA SER A 90 -8.39 2.03 -10.07
C SER A 90 -8.25 1.91 -11.59
N PHE A 91 -9.32 1.54 -12.29
CA PHE A 91 -9.34 1.34 -13.75
C PHE A 91 -8.24 0.40 -14.29
N CYS A 92 -7.65 -0.45 -13.44
CA CYS A 92 -6.77 -1.51 -13.88
C CYS A 92 -7.61 -2.66 -14.45
N ARG A 93 -7.11 -3.34 -15.48
CA ARG A 93 -7.71 -4.59 -15.98
C ARG A 93 -6.94 -5.76 -15.39
N VAL A 94 -7.61 -6.90 -15.22
CA VAL A 94 -6.98 -8.11 -14.67
C VAL A 94 -5.76 -8.58 -15.49
N ASN A 95 -5.79 -8.41 -16.81
CA ASN A 95 -4.67 -8.77 -17.70
C ASN A 95 -3.44 -7.88 -17.52
N ASP A 96 -3.65 -6.65 -17.04
CA ASP A 96 -2.58 -5.66 -16.81
C ASP A 96 -2.10 -5.67 -15.35
N LEU A 97 -2.67 -6.53 -14.49
CA LEU A 97 -2.37 -6.57 -13.06
C LEU A 97 -0.89 -6.83 -12.80
N ASP A 98 -0.31 -7.84 -13.46
CA ASP A 98 1.11 -8.19 -13.27
C ASP A 98 2.03 -7.03 -13.70
N THR A 99 1.71 -6.38 -14.81
CA THR A 99 2.40 -5.16 -15.26
C THR A 99 2.30 -4.05 -14.22
N ALA A 100 1.10 -3.78 -13.69
CA ALA A 100 0.89 -2.76 -12.68
C ALA A 100 1.68 -3.06 -11.40
N LEU A 101 1.66 -4.31 -10.93
CA LEU A 101 2.41 -4.73 -9.75
C LEU A 101 3.92 -4.55 -9.93
N ASN A 102 4.47 -4.85 -11.12
CA ASN A 102 5.89 -4.63 -11.43
C ASN A 102 6.30 -3.15 -11.40
N HIS A 103 5.36 -2.22 -11.58
CA HIS A 103 5.61 -0.79 -11.43
C HIS A 103 5.43 -0.28 -9.99
N ILE A 104 4.67 -1.00 -9.16
CA ILE A 104 4.39 -0.65 -7.77
C ILE A 104 5.49 -1.15 -6.84
N PHE A 105 6.03 -2.34 -7.12
CA PHE A 105 7.05 -2.98 -6.30
C PHE A 105 8.44 -2.90 -6.94
N PRO A 106 9.50 -2.65 -6.16
CA PRO A 106 10.87 -2.57 -6.69
C PRO A 106 11.50 -3.93 -6.98
N LEU A 107 10.87 -5.03 -6.54
CA LEU A 107 11.32 -6.40 -6.75
C LEU A 107 10.19 -7.21 -7.38
N PRO A 108 10.50 -8.34 -8.06
CA PRO A 108 9.49 -9.25 -8.56
C PRO A 108 8.52 -9.66 -7.45
N THR A 109 7.22 -9.61 -7.74
CA THR A 109 6.19 -9.91 -6.73
C THR A 109 6.27 -11.33 -6.19
N GLY A 110 6.75 -12.29 -6.98
CA GLY A 110 6.98 -13.68 -6.54
C GLY A 110 8.05 -13.83 -5.46
N ASP A 111 8.99 -12.89 -5.35
CA ASP A 111 10.03 -12.91 -4.31
C ASP A 111 9.51 -12.33 -2.99
N ILE A 112 8.51 -11.44 -3.06
CA ILE A 112 7.94 -10.73 -1.91
C ILE A 112 6.73 -11.50 -1.35
N PHE A 113 5.92 -12.12 -2.21
CA PHE A 113 4.62 -12.68 -1.88
C PHE A 113 4.52 -14.16 -2.26
N SER A 114 3.99 -14.96 -1.32
CA SER A 114 3.79 -16.40 -1.49
C SER A 114 2.44 -16.75 -2.11
N ASN A 115 1.43 -15.90 -1.93
CA ASN A 115 0.09 -16.15 -2.42
C ASN A 115 -0.61 -14.84 -2.80
N ARG A 116 -1.52 -14.90 -3.77
CA ARG A 116 -2.36 -13.79 -4.19
C ARG A 116 -3.80 -14.24 -4.43
N MET A 117 -4.75 -13.39 -4.06
CA MET A 117 -6.16 -13.53 -4.42
C MET A 117 -6.60 -12.28 -5.16
N ILE A 118 -7.38 -12.44 -6.23
CA ILE A 118 -7.72 -11.36 -7.16
C ILE A 118 -9.23 -11.31 -7.32
N TRP A 119 -9.79 -10.11 -7.26
CA TRP A 119 -11.20 -9.82 -7.55
C TRP A 119 -11.26 -8.66 -8.53
N PHE A 120 -12.00 -8.82 -9.61
CA PHE A 120 -12.09 -7.82 -10.68
C PHE A 120 -13.53 -7.51 -11.10
N GLU A 121 -14.50 -8.36 -10.72
CA GLU A 121 -15.92 -8.06 -10.89
C GLU A 121 -16.43 -7.22 -9.72
N ASP A 122 -17.32 -6.26 -10.00
CA ASP A 122 -17.86 -5.34 -9.01
C ASP A 122 -18.55 -6.10 -7.85
N LYS A 123 -19.25 -7.19 -8.18
CA LYS A 123 -19.94 -8.05 -7.19
C LYS A 123 -18.95 -8.76 -6.26
N GLN A 124 -17.86 -9.27 -6.83
CA GLN A 124 -16.81 -9.97 -6.08
C GLN A 124 -16.10 -9.01 -5.12
N ILE A 125 -15.72 -7.82 -5.60
CA ILE A 125 -15.09 -6.79 -4.80
C ILE A 125 -16.04 -6.31 -3.70
N SER A 126 -17.32 -6.08 -4.01
CA SER A 126 -18.32 -5.67 -3.02
C SER A 126 -18.52 -6.70 -1.91
N ALA A 127 -18.59 -7.99 -2.27
CA ALA A 127 -18.72 -9.08 -1.32
C ALA A 127 -17.49 -9.19 -0.40
N GLU A 128 -16.29 -9.08 -0.96
CA GLU A 128 -15.06 -9.12 -0.17
C GLU A 128 -14.94 -7.91 0.77
N ILE A 129 -15.31 -6.70 0.33
CA ILE A 129 -15.33 -5.53 1.20
C ILE A 129 -16.28 -5.71 2.39
N LEU A 130 -17.43 -6.38 2.20
CA LEU A 130 -18.34 -6.70 3.29
C LEU A 130 -17.68 -7.64 4.31
N LEU A 131 -16.95 -8.67 3.85
CA LEU A 131 -16.20 -9.57 4.71
C LEU A 131 -15.06 -8.84 5.45
N MET A 132 -14.31 -7.99 4.75
CA MET A 132 -13.23 -7.18 5.33
C MET A 132 -13.73 -6.25 6.45
N ARG A 133 -14.92 -5.67 6.30
CA ARG A 133 -15.56 -4.83 7.34
C ARG A 133 -15.96 -5.62 8.59
N GLY A 134 -16.18 -6.93 8.46
CA GLY A 134 -16.52 -7.82 9.58
C GLY A 134 -15.32 -8.28 10.42
N LEU A 135 -14.08 -7.96 10.02
CA LEU A 135 -12.89 -8.35 10.80
C LEU A 135 -12.72 -7.49 12.05
N SER A 136 -12.44 -8.15 13.19
CA SER A 136 -12.11 -7.45 14.45
C SER A 136 -10.96 -6.46 14.27
N PRO A 137 -11.01 -5.27 14.90
CA PRO A 137 -9.91 -4.31 14.92
C PRO A 137 -8.57 -4.88 15.38
N ASP A 138 -8.57 -5.94 16.20
CA ASP A 138 -7.34 -6.61 16.65
C ASP A 138 -6.50 -7.19 15.51
N ASN A 139 -7.13 -7.45 14.36
CA ASN A 139 -6.47 -7.99 13.17
C ASN A 139 -6.01 -6.89 12.21
N TRP A 140 -6.18 -5.62 12.56
CA TRP A 140 -5.73 -4.49 11.75
C TRP A 140 -4.25 -4.28 12.01
N ASN A 141 -3.42 -4.52 11.01
CA ASN A 141 -2.00 -4.24 11.12
C ASN A 141 -1.76 -2.73 10.96
N THR A 142 -0.87 -2.18 11.78
CA THR A 142 -0.40 -0.80 11.61
C THR A 142 0.91 -0.78 10.85
N PRO A 143 1.13 0.20 9.94
CA PRO A 143 2.40 0.31 9.23
C PRO A 143 3.56 0.47 10.22
N LEU A 144 4.76 0.04 9.83
CA LEU A 144 5.95 0.33 10.62
C LEU A 144 6.06 1.84 10.81
N PRO A 145 6.42 2.32 12.03
CA PRO A 145 6.68 3.73 12.23
C PRO A 145 7.73 4.16 11.21
N ILE A 146 7.40 5.18 10.42
CA ILE A 146 8.37 5.80 9.55
C ILE A 146 9.36 6.48 10.48
N THR A 147 10.50 5.83 10.75
CA THR A 147 11.63 6.53 11.34
C THR A 147 12.06 7.55 10.28
N ILE A 148 11.52 8.75 10.34
CA ILE A 148 12.10 9.93 9.71
C ILE A 148 13.36 10.25 10.52
N GLY A 149 14.29 9.30 10.56
CA GLY A 149 15.68 9.62 10.82
C GLY A 149 16.07 10.52 9.67
N LYS A 150 16.49 11.75 9.99
CA LYS A 150 17.23 12.63 9.10
C LYS A 150 17.96 11.81 8.04
N ASN A 151 17.79 12.18 6.78
CA ASN A 151 18.77 11.91 5.73
C ASN A 151 20.10 12.62 6.08
N GLU A 152 20.68 12.37 7.25
CA GLU A 152 22.12 12.43 7.40
C GLU A 152 22.59 11.10 6.83
N ALA A 153 22.79 11.09 5.50
CA ALA A 153 23.53 10.05 4.85
C ALA A 153 24.79 9.82 5.68
N LEU A 154 24.86 8.69 6.38
CA LEU A 154 26.02 8.23 7.11
C LEU A 154 27.25 8.39 6.20
N ASN A 155 28.02 9.44 6.43
CA ASN A 155 29.31 9.74 5.84
C ASN A 155 29.44 9.52 4.33
N VAL A 156 28.60 10.17 3.51
CA VAL A 156 28.74 10.14 2.05
C VAL A 156 28.94 11.55 1.50
N LYS A 157 30.10 11.82 0.90
CA LYS A 157 30.34 13.02 0.08
C LYS A 157 30.33 12.64 -1.41
N HIS A 158 29.68 13.46 -2.23
CA HIS A 158 29.54 13.28 -3.68
C HIS A 158 30.65 14.03 -4.41
N ASP A 159 31.66 13.32 -4.92
CA ASP A 159 32.83 13.92 -5.59
C ASP A 159 32.65 14.04 -7.11
N GLY A 160 31.48 14.51 -7.55
CA GLY A 160 31.18 14.82 -8.95
C GLY A 160 31.05 13.64 -9.93
N ARG A 161 31.45 12.41 -9.57
CA ARG A 161 31.27 11.21 -10.43
C ARG A 161 30.75 9.94 -9.73
N GLN A 162 30.89 9.81 -8.41
CA GLN A 162 30.41 8.63 -7.66
C GLN A 162 30.18 8.95 -6.18
N TRP A 163 29.21 8.25 -5.58
CA TRP A 163 28.96 8.27 -4.14
C TRP A 163 29.99 7.39 -3.41
N ARG A 164 30.81 7.97 -2.55
CA ARG A 164 31.80 7.23 -1.72
C ARG A 164 31.48 7.35 -0.24
N ARG A 165 31.41 6.21 0.46
CA ARG A 165 31.37 6.18 1.93
C ARG A 165 32.75 6.55 2.47
N ILE A 166 32.81 7.48 3.41
CA ILE A 166 34.03 7.84 4.13
C ILE A 166 34.08 6.96 5.39
N PRO A 167 35.08 6.06 5.53
CA PRO A 167 35.23 5.30 6.76
C PRO A 167 35.57 6.23 7.92
N GLU A 168 34.89 6.05 9.05
CA GLU A 168 35.25 6.77 10.28
C GLU A 168 36.54 6.17 10.86
N PRO A 169 37.52 7.01 11.22
CA PRO A 169 38.72 6.53 11.88
C PRO A 169 38.36 6.12 13.31
N TRP A 170 38.24 4.81 13.53
CA TRP A 170 38.19 4.23 14.85
C TRP A 170 39.59 4.31 15.46
N ARG A 171 39.77 5.13 16.50
CA ARG A 171 40.96 5.02 17.35
C ARG A 171 40.73 3.86 18.30
N LEU A 172 41.57 2.84 18.22
CA LEU A 172 41.67 1.84 19.27
C LEU A 172 42.06 2.57 20.56
N SER A 173 41.22 2.50 21.59
CA SER A 173 41.61 2.88 22.94
C SER A 173 42.69 1.90 23.41
N THR A 174 43.95 2.27 23.26
CA THR A 174 45.05 1.61 23.97
C THR A 174 44.97 2.09 25.41
N ASP A 175 44.31 1.33 26.27
CA ASP A 175 44.42 1.49 27.71
C ASP A 175 44.70 0.13 28.34
N GLY A 176 45.93 -0.03 28.82
CA GLY A 176 46.37 -1.24 29.50
C GLY A 176 47.87 -1.55 29.40
N GLU A 177 48.75 -0.58 29.66
CA GLU A 177 50.13 -0.87 30.13
C GLU A 177 50.23 -0.70 31.66
N PRO A 178 51.23 -1.30 32.33
CA PRO A 178 50.99 -2.37 33.29
C PRO A 178 50.92 -1.94 34.76
N ARG A 179 50.43 -2.89 35.56
CA ARG A 179 50.43 -2.92 37.03
C ARG A 179 51.78 -2.55 37.64
N SER A 180 51.74 -1.73 38.69
CA SER A 180 52.74 -1.66 39.77
C SER A 180 52.00 -1.64 41.09
#